data_AF-A0A9P6MKN4-F1
#
_entry.id   AF-A0A9P6MKN4-F1
#
_cell.length_a   1.000
_cell.length_b   1.000
_cell.length_c   1.000
_cell.angle_alpha   90.00
_cell.angle_beta   90.00
_cell.angle_gamma   90.00
#
_symmetry.space_group_name_H-M   'P 1'
#
loop_
_entity.id
_entity.type
_entity.pdbx_description
1 polymer ?
#
loop_
_entity_poly.entity_id
_entity_poly.type
_entity_poly.pdbx_seq_one_letter_code
_entity_poly.pdbx_strand_id
1 'polypeptide(L)'
;MAMPVCTGPGILAKFGLIDGYKATTNKAAFEWAACEGPNVNWVKRARWVQDGKFVTSSGVSAGIDAALYIVSELTNIANAEAVAREIEYSWHRNAEEDPFADMYEYTRQ
;
A
#
# COMPACT_ATOMS: atom_id res chain seq x y z
N MET A 1 3.62 0.80 -14.64
CA MET A 1 3.53 0.64 -13.17
C MET A 1 2.15 1.13 -12.74
N ALA A 2 1.46 0.42 -11.84
CA ALA A 2 0.16 0.83 -11.32
C ALA A 2 0.22 0.95 -9.79
N MET A 3 -0.36 2.02 -9.23
CA MET A 3 -0.34 2.32 -7.79
C MET A 3 -1.76 2.47 -7.21
N PRO A 4 -2.51 1.37 -7.02
CA PRO A 4 -3.79 1.43 -6.33
C PRO A 4 -3.60 1.71 -4.84
N VAL A 5 -4.47 2.54 -4.28
CA VAL A 5 -4.45 2.99 -2.89
C VAL A 5 -5.75 2.60 -2.21
N CYS A 6 -5.71 2.42 -0.89
CA CYS A 6 -6.90 2.20 -0.07
C CYS A 6 -7.63 0.93 -0.49
N THR A 7 -8.87 1.00 -0.98
CA THR A 7 -9.64 -0.16 -1.44
C THR A 7 -9.32 -0.58 -2.88
N GLY A 8 -8.58 0.25 -3.62
CA GLY A 8 -8.18 -0.02 -5.00
C GLY A 8 -7.55 -1.40 -5.23
N PRO A 9 -6.63 -1.88 -4.37
CA PRO A 9 -6.05 -3.21 -4.49
C PRO A 9 -7.12 -4.32 -4.44
N GLY A 10 -8.12 -4.22 -3.56
CA GLY A 10 -9.22 -5.18 -3.49
C GLY A 10 -10.09 -5.20 -4.74
N ILE A 11 -10.30 -4.03 -5.38
CA ILE A 11 -11.00 -3.95 -6.67
C ILE A 11 -10.20 -4.67 -7.76
N LEU A 12 -8.88 -4.45 -7.85
CA LEU A 12 -8.05 -5.18 -8.81
C LEU A 12 -8.05 -6.69 -8.54
N ALA A 13 -8.04 -7.09 -7.27
CA ALA A 13 -8.08 -8.47 -6.85
C ALA A 13 -9.38 -9.17 -7.27
N LYS A 14 -10.52 -8.49 -7.12
CA LYS A 14 -11.84 -8.99 -7.56
C LYS A 14 -11.87 -9.38 -9.04
N PHE A 15 -11.09 -8.70 -9.88
CA PHE A 15 -10.98 -8.99 -11.31
C PHE A 15 -9.81 -9.92 -11.67
N GLY A 16 -9.11 -10.50 -10.68
CA GLY A 16 -7.97 -11.38 -10.88
C GLY A 16 -6.72 -10.69 -11.44
N LEU A 17 -6.67 -9.35 -11.43
CA LEU A 17 -5.61 -8.59 -12.10
C LEU A 17 -4.28 -8.61 -11.35
N ILE A 18 -4.31 -8.99 -10.06
CA ILE A 18 -3.16 -9.08 -9.18
C ILE A 18 -3.03 -10.47 -8.52
N ASP A 19 -3.66 -11.49 -9.08
CA ASP A 19 -3.53 -12.87 -8.60
C ASP A 19 -2.05 -13.33 -8.64
N GLY A 20 -1.61 -13.99 -7.57
CA GLY A 20 -0.23 -14.43 -7.39
C GLY A 20 0.77 -13.35 -6.97
N TYR A 21 0.41 -12.06 -7.03
CA TYR A 21 1.26 -10.98 -6.54
C TYR A 21 1.09 -10.77 -5.03
N LYS A 22 2.14 -10.28 -4.38
CA LYS A 22 2.04 -9.70 -3.04
C LYS A 22 1.36 -8.34 -3.13
N ALA A 23 0.41 -8.10 -2.22
CA ALA A 23 -0.30 -6.83 -2.15
C ALA A 23 -0.73 -6.48 -0.72
N THR A 24 -1.04 -5.21 -0.48
CA THR A 24 -1.72 -4.72 0.73
C THR A 24 -2.89 -3.83 0.34
N THR A 25 -3.75 -3.53 1.29
CA THR A 25 -4.92 -2.65 1.18
C THR A 25 -5.07 -1.88 2.50
N ASN A 26 -6.01 -0.95 2.61
CA ASN A 26 -6.24 -0.29 3.90
C ASN A 26 -6.72 -1.31 4.96
N LYS A 27 -6.38 -1.05 6.23
CA LYS A 27 -6.57 -2.02 7.31
C LYS A 27 -8.04 -2.25 7.65
N ALA A 28 -8.87 -1.22 7.55
CA ALA A 28 -10.31 -1.31 7.78
C ALA A 28 -11.02 -2.23 6.77
N ALA A 29 -10.55 -2.28 5.53
CA ALA A 29 -11.13 -3.08 4.46
C ALA A 29 -10.30 -4.33 4.11
N PHE A 30 -9.32 -4.70 4.95
CA PHE A 30 -8.39 -5.77 4.64
C PHE A 30 -9.09 -7.12 4.43
N GLU A 31 -9.97 -7.47 5.35
CA GLU A 31 -10.76 -8.69 5.32
C GLU A 31 -11.66 -8.77 4.08
N TRP A 32 -12.27 -7.64 3.70
CA TRP A 32 -13.07 -7.56 2.47
C TRP A 32 -12.20 -7.81 1.23
N ALA A 33 -11.06 -7.13 1.11
CA ALA A 33 -10.18 -7.32 -0.04
C ALA A 33 -9.61 -8.75 -0.11
N ALA A 34 -9.28 -9.35 1.04
CA ALA A 34 -8.83 -10.73 1.13
C ALA A 34 -9.91 -11.73 0.67
N CYS A 35 -11.18 -11.45 0.98
CA CYS A 35 -12.32 -12.22 0.50
C CYS A 35 -12.52 -12.10 -1.02
N GLU A 36 -12.41 -10.90 -1.58
CA GLU A 36 -12.56 -10.66 -3.02
C GLU A 36 -11.38 -11.20 -3.84
N GLY A 37 -10.21 -11.34 -3.23
CA GLY A 37 -8.96 -11.75 -3.86
C GLY A 37 -8.25 -12.90 -3.15
N PRO A 38 -8.81 -14.12 -3.13
CA PRO A 38 -8.24 -15.25 -2.38
C PRO A 38 -6.90 -15.76 -2.95
N ASN A 39 -6.60 -15.45 -4.21
CA ASN A 39 -5.35 -15.85 -4.88
C ASN A 39 -4.23 -14.79 -4.75
N VAL A 40 -4.48 -13.70 -4.03
CA VAL A 40 -3.50 -12.63 -3.81
C VAL A 40 -2.72 -12.93 -2.52
N ASN A 41 -1.40 -12.70 -2.55
CA ASN A 41 -0.53 -12.91 -1.40
C ASN A 41 -0.58 -11.67 -0.47
N TRP A 42 -1.67 -11.52 0.29
CA TRP A 42 -1.92 -10.33 1.10
C TRP A 42 -0.92 -10.15 2.27
N VAL A 43 -0.37 -8.94 2.41
CA VAL A 43 0.60 -8.56 3.45
C VAL A 43 -0.05 -7.57 4.43
N LYS A 44 -0.68 -8.09 5.49
CA LYS A 44 -1.51 -7.30 6.41
C LYS A 44 -0.79 -6.14 7.10
N ARG A 45 0.46 -6.32 7.52
CA ARG A 45 1.19 -5.29 8.28
C ARG A 45 1.84 -4.21 7.42
N ALA A 46 2.00 -4.44 6.11
CA ALA A 46 2.72 -3.51 5.24
C ALA A 46 1.94 -2.21 4.97
N ARG A 47 2.60 -1.05 5.03
CA ARG A 47 2.10 0.24 4.56
C ARG A 47 1.94 0.25 3.04
N TRP A 48 2.94 -0.28 2.33
CA TRP A 48 2.86 -0.55 0.90
C TRP A 48 3.66 -1.80 0.54
N VAL A 49 3.33 -2.39 -0.60
CA VAL A 49 4.00 -3.55 -1.15
C VAL A 49 4.30 -3.29 -2.63
N GLN A 50 5.56 -3.43 -3.01
CA GLN A 50 5.94 -3.56 -4.41
C GLN A 50 6.04 -5.04 -4.77
N ASP A 51 5.35 -5.43 -5.84
CA ASP A 51 5.57 -6.72 -6.50
C ASP A 51 5.40 -6.57 -8.02
N GLY A 52 6.47 -6.85 -8.76
CA GLY A 52 6.54 -6.61 -10.21
C GLY A 52 6.16 -5.19 -10.60
N LYS A 53 5.07 -5.04 -11.36
CA LYS A 53 4.58 -3.75 -11.88
C LYS A 53 3.59 -3.03 -10.94
N PHE A 54 3.26 -3.63 -9.81
CA PHE A 54 2.26 -3.11 -8.87
C PHE A 54 2.94 -2.56 -7.62
N VAL A 55 2.51 -1.37 -7.21
CA VAL A 55 2.80 -0.81 -5.88
C VAL A 55 1.46 -0.59 -5.19
N THR A 56 1.05 -1.53 -4.37
CA THR A 56 -0.22 -1.43 -3.63
C THR A 56 0.03 -0.77 -2.28
N SER A 57 -0.88 0.08 -1.80
CA SER A 57 -0.71 0.78 -0.52
C SER A 57 -1.97 0.71 0.33
N SER A 58 -1.78 0.88 1.63
CA SER A 58 -2.84 0.87 2.64
C SER A 58 -3.66 2.15 2.63
N GLY A 59 -3.71 2.88 3.75
CA GLY A 59 -4.50 4.12 3.85
C GLY A 59 -3.89 5.28 3.06
N VAL A 60 -4.55 6.44 3.13
CA VAL A 60 -4.16 7.66 2.41
C VAL A 60 -2.71 8.06 2.70
N SER A 61 -2.29 8.08 3.97
CA SER A 61 -0.92 8.42 4.35
C SER A 61 0.09 7.44 3.76
N ALA A 62 -0.17 6.15 3.82
CA ALA A 62 0.67 5.13 3.20
C ALA A 62 0.72 5.25 1.67
N GLY A 63 -0.36 5.76 1.04
CA GLY A 63 -0.39 6.08 -0.38
C GLY A 63 0.55 7.24 -0.76
N ILE A 64 0.66 8.27 0.09
CA ILE A 64 1.62 9.37 -0.12
C ILE A 64 3.06 8.85 0.06
N ASP A 65 3.30 8.06 1.11
CA ASP A 65 4.61 7.41 1.34
C ASP A 65 5.02 6.52 0.14
N ALA A 66 4.08 5.75 -0.41
CA ALA A 66 4.30 4.90 -1.58
C ALA A 66 4.53 5.71 -2.87
N ALA A 67 3.88 6.86 -3.04
CA ALA A 67 4.12 7.74 -4.17
C ALA A 67 5.54 8.32 -4.12
N LEU A 68 6.03 8.74 -2.95
CA LEU A 68 7.40 9.21 -2.76
C LEU A 68 8.42 8.08 -2.96
N TYR A 69 8.08 6.85 -2.54
CA TYR A 69 8.86 5.66 -2.89
C TYR A 69 8.99 5.50 -4.41
N ILE A 70 7.88 5.57 -5.17
CA ILE A 70 7.92 5.49 -6.64
C ILE A 70 8.76 6.61 -7.25
N VAL A 71 8.66 7.84 -6.75
CA VAL A 71 9.53 8.94 -7.21
C VAL A 71 11.00 8.59 -7.01
N SER A 72 11.36 7.97 -5.87
CA SER A 72 12.74 7.55 -5.60
C SER A 72 13.22 6.43 -6.53
N GLU A 73 12.34 5.50 -6.88
CA GLU A 73 12.64 4.39 -7.81
C GLU A 73 12.76 4.85 -9.27
N LEU A 74 11.94 5.84 -9.69
CA LEU A 74 11.97 6.38 -11.05
C LEU A 74 13.08 7.42 -11.27
N THR A 75 13.57 8.02 -10.19
CA THR A 75 14.59 9.06 -10.25
C THR A 75 15.74 8.75 -9.30
N ASN A 76 15.67 9.21 -8.05
CA ASN A 76 16.57 8.88 -6.96
C ASN A 76 15.98 9.39 -5.63
N ILE A 77 16.58 8.99 -4.52
CA ILE A 77 16.14 9.38 -3.17
C ILE A 77 16.18 10.90 -2.94
N ALA A 78 17.16 11.62 -3.48
CA ALA A 78 17.31 13.06 -3.27
C ALA A 78 16.16 13.86 -3.87
N ASN A 79 15.66 13.42 -5.03
CA ASN A 79 14.48 14.00 -5.68
C ASN A 79 13.20 13.72 -4.88
N ALA A 80 13.01 12.49 -4.39
CA ALA A 80 11.86 12.16 -3.54
C ALA A 80 11.86 12.99 -2.24
N GLU A 81 13.03 13.17 -1.63
CA GLU A 81 13.17 14.05 -0.46
C GLU A 81 12.95 15.52 -0.79
N ALA A 82 13.36 15.98 -1.98
CA ALA A 82 13.08 17.34 -2.45
C ALA A 82 11.58 17.57 -2.60
N VAL A 83 10.86 16.64 -3.23
CA VAL A 83 9.39 16.68 -3.36
C VAL A 83 8.75 16.70 -1.98
N ALA A 84 9.15 15.79 -1.07
CA ALA A 84 8.61 15.74 0.29
C ALA A 84 8.82 17.07 1.04
N ARG A 85 9.99 17.71 0.90
CA ARG A 85 10.27 19.04 1.47
C ARG A 85 9.42 20.13 0.84
N GLU A 86 9.25 20.11 -0.48
CA GLU A 86 8.47 21.12 -1.22
C GLU A 86 7.00 21.11 -0.81
N ILE A 87 6.44 19.93 -0.53
CA ILE A 87 5.06 19.78 -0.05
C ILE A 87 4.93 19.76 1.48
N GLU A 88 6.02 20.08 2.20
CA GLU A 88 6.09 20.09 3.67
C GLU A 88 5.63 18.77 4.33
N TYR A 89 5.85 17.64 3.67
CA TYR A 89 5.43 16.33 4.12
C TYR A 89 6.54 15.57 4.85
N SER A 90 6.22 15.08 6.05
CA SER A 90 7.08 14.14 6.78
C SER A 90 6.93 12.75 6.19
N TRP A 91 7.93 12.31 5.40
CA TRP A 91 7.88 11.03 4.69
C TRP A 91 8.24 9.83 5.60
N HIS A 92 7.33 8.87 5.73
CA HIS A 92 7.56 7.63 6.47
C HIS A 92 8.04 6.52 5.53
N ARG A 93 9.33 6.16 5.64
CA ARG A 93 10.02 5.27 4.69
C ARG A 93 9.92 3.77 4.99
N ASN A 94 9.37 3.38 6.14
CA ASN A 94 9.25 1.96 6.49
C ASN A 94 8.02 1.35 5.82
N ALA A 95 8.22 0.56 4.76
CA ALA A 95 7.14 -0.11 4.03
C ALA A 95 6.44 -1.20 4.84
N GLU A 96 7.13 -1.82 5.79
CA GLU A 96 6.71 -3.08 6.42
C GLU A 96 5.80 -2.88 7.63
N GLU A 97 5.76 -1.66 8.17
CA GLU A 97 5.11 -1.37 9.44
C GLU A 97 4.06 -0.28 9.33
N ASP A 98 2.80 -0.72 9.25
CA ASP A 98 1.63 0.13 9.34
C ASP A 98 1.09 0.11 10.78
N PRO A 99 1.11 1.25 11.50
CA PRO A 99 0.65 1.32 12.90
C PRO A 99 -0.86 1.09 13.04
N PHE A 100 -1.62 1.06 11.93
CA PHE A 100 -3.03 0.75 11.91
C PHE A 100 -3.30 -0.76 11.74
N ALA A 101 -2.28 -1.60 11.55
CA ALA A 101 -2.44 -3.02 11.26
C ALA A 101 -3.20 -3.79 12.36
N ASP A 102 -2.96 -3.42 13.63
CA ASP A 102 -3.53 -4.11 14.79
C ASP A 102 -4.82 -3.41 15.31
N MET A 103 -5.12 -2.20 14.83
CA MET A 103 -6.27 -1.42 15.31
C MET A 103 -7.64 -2.02 14.95
N TYR A 104 -7.70 -2.74 13.83
CA TYR A 104 -8.96 -3.33 13.33
C TYR A 104 -9.10 -4.82 13.70
N GLU A 105 -8.22 -5.36 14.53
CA GLU A 105 -8.36 -6.72 15.07
C GLU A 105 -9.34 -6.77 16.26
N TYR A 106 -9.56 -5.65 16.95
CA TYR A 106 -10.37 -5.59 18.18
C TYR A 106 -11.88 -5.44 17.96
N THR A 107 -12.34 -5.09 16.76
CA THR A 107 -13.75 -4.74 16.49
C THR A 107 -14.67 -5.93 16.12
N ARG A 108 -14.24 -7.17 16.35
CA ARG A 108 -15.07 -8.39 16.17
C ARG A 108 -15.18 -9.22 17.47
N GLN A 109 -15.62 -8.60 18.56
CA GLN A 109 -16.29 -9.30 19.67
C GLN A 109 -17.78 -9.01 19.64
#